data_AF-A0ABC8TGM4-F1
#
_entry.id   AF-A0ABC8TGM4-F1
#
_cell.length_a   1.000
_cell.length_b   1.000
_cell.length_c   1.000
_cell.angle_alpha   90.00
_cell.angle_beta   90.00
_cell.angle_gamma   90.00
#
_symmetry.space_group_name_H-M   'P 1'
#
loop_
_entity.id
_entity.type
_entity.pdbx_description
1 polymer ?
#
loop_
_entity_poly.entity_id
_entity_poly.type
_entity_poly.pdbx_seq_one_letter_code
_entity_poly.pdbx_strand_id
1 'polypeptide(L)'
;MYLLYEEPIHNPRLKKYWLEGHKSGTVELVADLPGFPDNIRLNEKGQFWVAMDCCRTQAQEVFIQNPWMRSIYFRLPVPMRYLARLVGMRMYSVISLFSEKGEILDVLEDKKGVVMKLVSEVREENGKLWIGTVAHNHIATLPYP
;
A
#
# COMPACT_ATOMS: atom_id res chain seq x y z
N MET A 1 -7.72 13.66 -19.26
CA MET A 1 -6.68 13.33 -18.26
C MET A 1 -7.31 13.00 -16.91
N TYR A 2 -6.65 12.21 -16.05
CA TYR A 2 -7.09 11.94 -14.67
C TYR A 2 -5.90 11.85 -13.69
N LEU A 3 -6.19 12.02 -12.40
CA LEU A 3 -5.28 11.77 -11.28
C LEU A 3 -5.74 10.53 -10.51
N LEU A 4 -4.85 9.57 -10.31
CA LEU A 4 -5.12 8.40 -9.47
C LEU A 4 -4.51 8.64 -8.09
N TYR A 5 -5.30 8.45 -7.03
CA TYR A 5 -4.85 8.66 -5.66
C TYR A 5 -5.48 7.66 -4.71
N GLU A 6 -4.81 7.44 -3.58
CA GLU A 6 -5.23 6.56 -2.51
C GLU A 6 -5.87 7.32 -1.35
N GLU A 7 -6.79 6.65 -0.66
CA GLU A 7 -7.32 7.08 0.63
C GLU A 7 -6.97 6.00 1.67
N PRO A 8 -5.85 6.13 2.39
CA PRO A 8 -5.30 5.02 3.18
C PRO A 8 -5.97 4.81 4.54
N ILE A 9 -6.59 5.84 5.15
CA ILE A 9 -7.03 5.76 6.56
C ILE A 9 -8.55 5.48 6.67
N HIS A 10 -8.94 4.54 7.53
CA HIS A 10 -10.31 4.05 7.80
C HIS A 10 -10.91 3.13 6.75
N ASN A 11 -10.84 3.47 5.46
CA ASN A 11 -11.33 2.61 4.39
C ASN A 11 -10.41 2.70 3.16
N PRO A 12 -9.35 1.86 3.13
CA PRO A 12 -8.36 1.87 2.07
C PRO A 12 -9.00 1.73 0.69
N ARG A 13 -8.89 2.79 -0.11
CA ARG A 13 -9.55 2.87 -1.42
C ARG A 13 -8.66 3.53 -2.44
N LEU A 14 -8.85 3.12 -3.68
CA LEU A 14 -8.26 3.74 -4.84
C LEU A 14 -9.31 4.56 -5.57
N LYS A 15 -8.99 5.82 -5.87
CA LYS A 15 -9.92 6.77 -6.50
C LYS A 15 -9.28 7.45 -7.70
N LYS A 16 -10.10 7.69 -8.72
CA LYS A 16 -9.75 8.42 -9.93
C LYS A 16 -10.44 9.78 -9.90
N TYR A 17 -9.66 10.85 -9.96
CA TYR A 17 -10.16 12.22 -10.12
C TYR A 17 -10.01 12.64 -11.57
N TRP A 18 -11.13 12.95 -12.22
CA TRP A 18 -11.16 13.35 -13.62
C TRP A 18 -10.75 14.82 -13.76
N LEU A 19 -9.63 15.09 -14.43
CA LEU A 19 -9.10 16.45 -14.63
C LEU A 19 -9.74 17.13 -15.84
N GLU A 20 -10.07 16.37 -16.87
CA GLU A 20 -10.58 16.89 -18.14
C GLU A 20 -11.71 16.02 -18.70
N GLY A 21 -12.43 16.56 -19.70
CA GLY A 21 -13.52 15.87 -20.39
C GLY A 21 -14.87 16.05 -19.68
N HIS A 22 -15.89 15.31 -20.15
CA HIS A 22 -17.28 15.42 -19.67
C HIS A 22 -17.47 15.07 -18.18
N LYS A 23 -16.52 14.33 -17.59
CA LYS A 23 -16.50 13.96 -16.16
C LYS A 23 -15.59 14.87 -15.32
N SER A 24 -15.01 15.93 -15.89
CA SER A 24 -14.06 16.80 -15.18
C SER A 24 -14.64 17.30 -13.85
N GLY A 25 -13.84 17.24 -12.79
CA GLY A 25 -14.24 17.61 -11.43
C GLY A 25 -14.91 16.49 -10.64
N THR A 26 -15.18 15.32 -11.22
CA THR A 26 -15.78 14.18 -10.52
C THR A 26 -14.74 13.18 -10.01
N VAL A 27 -15.12 12.45 -8.96
CA VAL A 27 -14.33 11.36 -8.36
C VAL A 27 -15.04 10.04 -8.63
N GLU A 28 -14.28 9.05 -9.09
CA GLU A 28 -14.75 7.70 -9.34
C GLU A 28 -13.99 6.72 -8.44
N LEU A 29 -14.72 5.82 -7.76
CA LEU A 29 -14.10 4.73 -7.00
C LEU A 29 -13.59 3.68 -7.99
N VAL A 30 -12.32 3.34 -7.88
CA VAL A 30 -11.68 2.34 -8.75
C VAL A 30 -11.69 0.98 -8.06
N ALA A 31 -11.19 0.89 -6.83
CA ALA A 31 -11.15 -0.36 -6.09
C ALA A 31 -11.15 -0.11 -4.57
N ASP A 32 -11.76 -1.03 -3.81
CA ASP A 32 -11.51 -1.17 -2.38
C ASP A 32 -10.24 -2.01 -2.18
N LEU A 33 -9.36 -1.58 -1.28
CA LEU A 33 -8.06 -2.20 -1.06
C LEU A 33 -8.05 -3.06 0.22
N PRO A 34 -7.42 -4.24 0.17
CA PRO A 34 -7.38 -5.13 1.32
C PRO A 34 -6.42 -4.65 2.43
N GLY A 35 -5.41 -3.86 2.07
CA GLY A 35 -4.36 -3.34 2.96
C GLY A 35 -4.22 -1.81 2.89
N PHE A 36 -3.25 -1.28 3.64
CA PHE A 36 -2.93 0.15 3.62
C PHE A 36 -2.00 0.42 2.43
N PRO A 37 -2.46 1.12 1.38
CA PRO A 37 -1.59 1.46 0.27
C PRO A 37 -0.59 2.54 0.69
N ASP A 38 0.53 2.58 -0.03
CA ASP A 38 1.59 3.58 0.16
C ASP A 38 1.87 4.33 -1.16
N ASN A 39 2.28 3.62 -2.22
CA ASN A 39 2.48 4.23 -3.54
C ASN A 39 1.79 3.45 -4.67
N ILE A 40 1.42 4.22 -5.69
CA ILE A 40 0.77 3.75 -6.92
C ILE A 40 1.66 4.10 -8.12
N ARG A 41 1.95 3.11 -8.97
CA ARG A 41 2.72 3.31 -10.21
C ARG A 41 2.00 2.75 -11.41
N LEU A 42 1.82 3.59 -12.42
CA LEU A 42 1.32 3.18 -13.73
C LEU A 42 2.40 2.42 -14.50
N ASN A 43 2.00 1.37 -15.22
CA ASN A 43 2.82 0.74 -16.23
C ASN A 43 2.47 1.28 -17.64
N GLU A 44 3.24 0.85 -18.63
CA GLU A 44 3.06 1.27 -20.03
C GLU A 44 1.73 0.78 -20.64
N LYS A 45 1.12 -0.26 -20.05
CA LYS A 45 -0.16 -0.85 -20.46
C LYS A 45 -1.38 -0.11 -19.88
N GLY A 46 -1.18 0.95 -19.09
CA GLY A 46 -2.25 1.70 -18.42
C GLY A 46 -2.82 0.98 -17.18
N GLN A 47 -2.18 -0.11 -16.75
CA GLN A 47 -2.46 -0.77 -15.48
C GLN A 47 -1.67 -0.06 -14.38
N PHE A 48 -2.03 -0.30 -13.12
CA PHE A 48 -1.32 0.32 -12.01
C PHE A 48 -1.00 -0.69 -10.91
N TRP A 49 0.26 -0.65 -10.50
CA TRP A 49 0.77 -1.36 -9.35
C TRP A 49 0.52 -0.55 -8.09
N VAL A 50 0.08 -1.24 -7.04
CA VAL A 50 -0.15 -0.65 -5.71
C VAL A 50 0.68 -1.43 -4.71
N ALA A 51 1.63 -0.75 -4.06
CA ALA A 51 2.32 -1.27 -2.89
C ALA A 51 1.43 -1.10 -1.67
N MET A 52 1.20 -2.18 -0.94
CA MET A 52 0.38 -2.19 0.27
C MET A 52 1.11 -2.87 1.42
N ASP A 53 1.04 -2.21 2.57
CA ASP A 53 1.43 -2.81 3.81
C ASP A 53 0.22 -3.43 4.50
N CYS A 54 0.28 -4.75 4.61
CA CYS A 54 -0.73 -5.52 5.30
C CYS A 54 -0.42 -5.48 6.79
N CYS A 55 -0.86 -4.39 7.41
CA CYS A 55 -0.87 -4.24 8.85
C CYS A 55 -2.29 -4.16 9.44
N ARG A 56 -3.33 -4.64 8.74
CA ARG A 56 -4.68 -4.83 9.35
C ARG A 56 -4.61 -5.86 10.49
N THR A 57 -4.19 -5.37 11.64
CA THR A 57 -4.13 -6.05 12.92
C THR A 57 -5.11 -5.33 13.82
N GLN A 58 -5.80 -6.06 14.70
CA GLN A 58 -6.74 -5.46 15.65
C GLN A 58 -6.10 -4.32 16.45
N ALA A 59 -4.80 -4.44 16.78
CA ALA A 59 -4.05 -3.39 17.45
C ALA A 59 -4.03 -2.08 16.63
N GLN A 60 -3.76 -2.13 15.32
CA GLN A 60 -3.74 -0.94 14.49
C GLN A 60 -5.13 -0.33 14.29
N GLU A 61 -6.18 -1.14 14.13
CA GLU A 61 -7.55 -0.64 14.05
C GLU A 61 -7.92 0.15 15.31
N VAL A 62 -7.56 -0.38 16.48
CA VAL A 62 -7.74 0.29 17.77
C VAL A 62 -6.96 1.61 17.85
N PHE A 63 -5.71 1.66 17.35
CA PHE A 63 -4.94 2.91 17.29
C PHE A 63 -5.52 3.94 16.31
N ILE A 64 -6.04 3.50 15.16
CA ILE A 64 -6.68 4.37 14.15
C ILE A 64 -7.98 4.96 14.72
N GLN A 65 -8.80 4.14 15.37
CA GLN A 65 -10.08 4.55 15.96
C GLN A 65 -9.93 5.44 17.21
N ASN A 66 -8.77 5.40 17.88
CA ASN A 66 -8.52 6.14 19.12
C ASN A 66 -7.27 7.04 19.03
N PRO A 67 -7.38 8.24 18.42
CA PRO A 67 -6.25 9.15 18.22
C PRO A 67 -5.50 9.55 19.51
N TRP A 68 -6.17 9.51 20.67
CA TRP A 68 -5.54 9.80 21.95
C TRP A 68 -4.46 8.76 22.34
N MET A 69 -4.67 7.48 22.01
CA MET A 69 -3.66 6.44 22.26
C MET A 69 -2.42 6.62 21.39
N ARG A 70 -2.60 7.08 20.14
CA ARG A 70 -1.51 7.48 19.25
C ARG A 70 -0.67 8.60 19.88
N SER A 71 -1.33 9.61 20.45
CA SER A 71 -0.66 10.74 21.12
C SER A 71 0.20 10.30 22.32
N ILE A 72 -0.31 9.37 23.14
CA ILE A 72 0.47 8.80 24.26
C ILE A 72 1.66 8.00 23.75
N TYR A 73 1.44 7.15 22.74
CA TYR A 73 2.51 6.34 22.17
C TYR A 73 3.67 7.17 21.64
N PHE A 74 3.41 8.24 20.87
CA PHE A 74 4.47 9.11 20.34
C PHE A 74 5.23 9.89 21.42
N ARG A 75 4.71 9.97 22.65
CA ARG A 75 5.40 10.59 23.81
C ARG A 75 6.29 9.60 24.56
N LEU A 76 6.14 8.29 24.33
CA LEU A 76 6.95 7.27 24.98
C LEU A 76 8.23 7.02 24.19
N PRO A 77 9.41 6.92 24.84
CA PRO A 77 10.67 6.58 24.18
C PRO A 77 10.79 5.06 23.94
N VAL A 78 9.71 4.39 23.53
CA VAL A 78 9.69 2.95 23.29
C VAL A 78 9.74 2.68 21.78
N PRO A 79 10.75 1.96 21.27
CA PRO A 79 10.83 1.65 19.85
C PRO A 79 9.64 0.78 19.39
N MET A 80 9.00 1.17 18.29
CA MET A 80 7.79 0.51 17.73
C MET A 80 7.93 -1.00 17.62
N ARG A 81 9.12 -1.50 17.27
CA ARG A 81 9.41 -2.94 17.12
C ARG A 81 9.07 -3.77 18.36
N TYR A 82 9.23 -3.22 19.56
CA TYR A 82 8.97 -3.94 20.81
C TYR A 82 7.47 -4.08 21.04
N LEU A 83 6.72 -3.00 20.87
CA LEU A 83 5.26 -3.01 20.94
C LEU A 83 4.67 -3.91 19.86
N ALA A 84 5.09 -3.75 18.61
CA ALA A 84 4.64 -4.59 17.50
C ALA A 84 4.85 -6.08 17.78
N ARG A 85 5.99 -6.47 18.38
CA ARG A 85 6.24 -7.87 18.78
C ARG A 85 5.35 -8.32 19.93
N LEU A 86 5.13 -7.46 20.94
CA LEU A 86 4.29 -7.77 22.11
C LEU A 86 2.82 -7.98 21.73
N VAL A 87 2.29 -7.18 20.81
CA VAL A 87 0.91 -7.29 20.32
C VAL A 87 0.75 -8.23 19.13
N GLY A 88 1.78 -9.01 18.79
CA GLY A 88 1.72 -10.02 17.73
C GLY A 88 1.50 -9.45 16.32
N MET A 89 1.87 -8.18 16.10
CA MET A 89 1.76 -7.54 14.78
C MET A 89 2.74 -8.20 13.81
N ARG A 90 2.21 -8.92 12.83
CA ARG A 90 3.00 -9.44 11.71
C ARG A 90 2.95 -8.41 10.60
N MET A 91 4.09 -7.76 10.38
CA MET A 91 4.28 -6.86 9.24
C MET A 91 4.64 -7.71 8.03
N TYR A 92 3.71 -7.81 7.08
CA TYR A 92 3.95 -8.38 5.76
C TYR A 92 3.43 -7.41 4.71
N SER A 93 3.90 -7.59 3.48
CA SER A 93 3.56 -6.68 2.39
C SER A 93 2.94 -7.45 1.24
N VAL A 94 2.08 -6.73 0.54
CA VAL A 94 1.36 -7.20 -0.64
C VAL A 94 1.52 -6.16 -1.73
N ILE A 95 1.79 -6.63 -2.93
CA ILE A 95 1.88 -5.82 -4.11
C ILE A 95 0.79 -6.33 -5.05
N SER A 96 -0.09 -5.45 -5.51
CA SER A 96 -1.18 -5.85 -6.40
C SER A 96 -1.20 -5.02 -7.67
N LEU A 97 -1.37 -5.69 -8.80
CA LEU A 97 -1.59 -5.08 -10.10
C LEU A 97 -3.08 -5.00 -10.35
N PHE A 98 -3.51 -3.84 -10.81
CA PHE A 98 -4.91 -3.57 -11.12
C PHE A 98 -5.07 -3.08 -12.55
N SER A 99 -6.19 -3.45 -13.17
CA SER A 99 -6.63 -2.92 -14.44
C SER A 99 -7.13 -1.48 -14.30
N GLU A 100 -7.28 -0.76 -15.41
CA GLU A 100 -7.85 0.60 -15.42
C GLU A 100 -9.26 0.68 -14.76
N LYS A 101 -9.98 -0.45 -14.76
CA LYS A 101 -11.33 -0.60 -14.18
C LYS A 101 -11.30 -1.01 -12.70
N GLY A 102 -10.12 -1.19 -12.11
CA GLY A 102 -9.96 -1.61 -10.71
C GLY A 102 -10.07 -3.11 -10.48
N GLU A 103 -10.00 -3.92 -11.53
CA GLU A 103 -9.96 -5.38 -11.40
C GLU A 103 -8.55 -5.81 -11.00
N ILE A 104 -8.43 -6.73 -10.04
CA ILE A 104 -7.13 -7.28 -9.64
C ILE A 104 -6.65 -8.22 -10.76
N LEU A 105 -5.49 -7.90 -11.34
CA LEU A 105 -4.86 -8.70 -12.38
C LEU A 105 -3.79 -9.63 -11.81
N ASP A 106 -3.06 -9.19 -10.80
CA ASP A 106 -2.01 -9.97 -10.16
C ASP A 106 -1.79 -9.56 -8.70
N VAL A 107 -1.30 -10.49 -7.88
CA VAL A 107 -1.01 -10.27 -6.46
C VAL A 107 0.27 -11.02 -6.07
N LEU A 108 1.27 -10.26 -5.62
CA LEU A 108 2.51 -10.78 -5.07
C LEU A 108 2.53 -10.52 -3.57
N GLU A 109 2.63 -11.58 -2.77
CA GLU A 109 2.61 -11.49 -1.31
C GLU A 109 3.82 -12.18 -0.68
N ASP A 110 4.40 -11.53 0.34
CA ASP A 110 5.42 -12.15 1.19
C ASP A 110 4.91 -12.24 2.62
N LYS A 111 3.94 -13.13 2.84
CA LYS A 111 3.28 -13.36 4.15
C LYS A 111 4.25 -13.69 5.29
N LYS A 112 5.42 -14.25 4.97
CA LYS A 112 6.46 -14.60 5.94
C LYS A 112 7.48 -13.46 6.13
N GLY A 113 7.47 -12.46 5.25
CA GLY A 113 8.43 -11.37 5.23
C GLY A 113 9.86 -11.88 5.07
N VAL A 114 10.08 -12.88 4.22
CA VAL A 114 11.40 -13.50 4.01
C VAL A 114 12.27 -12.63 3.10
N VAL A 115 11.68 -12.03 2.08
CA VAL A 115 12.35 -11.23 1.07
C VAL A 115 12.16 -9.74 1.38
N MET A 116 10.92 -9.29 1.59
CA MET A 116 10.60 -7.88 1.82
C MET A 116 9.53 -7.71 2.90
N LYS A 117 9.63 -6.62 3.66
CA LYS A 117 8.62 -6.17 4.64
C LYS A 117 8.47 -4.67 4.52
N LEU A 118 7.30 -4.13 4.81
CA LEU A 118 7.03 -2.70 4.69
C LEU A 118 7.39 -2.17 3.29
N VAL A 119 6.80 -2.80 2.26
CA VAL A 119 6.99 -2.42 0.86
C VAL A 119 6.20 -1.15 0.63
N SER A 120 6.92 -0.11 0.26
CA SER A 120 6.35 1.20 0.00
C SER A 120 6.24 1.49 -1.49
N GLU A 121 6.99 0.80 -2.34
CA GLU A 121 7.16 1.16 -3.74
C GLU A 121 7.28 -0.08 -4.63
N VAL A 122 6.68 0.00 -5.82
CA VAL A 122 6.76 -1.03 -6.84
C VAL A 122 6.75 -0.37 -8.21
N ARG A 123 7.70 -0.73 -9.08
CA ARG A 123 7.74 -0.24 -10.45
C ARG A 123 8.06 -1.37 -11.43
N GLU A 124 7.23 -1.49 -12.45
CA GLU A 124 7.47 -2.38 -13.59
C GLU A 124 8.29 -1.63 -14.65
N GLU A 125 9.46 -2.19 -14.99
CA GLU A 125 10.34 -1.62 -16.00
C GLU A 125 11.28 -2.70 -16.58
N ASN A 126 11.37 -2.79 -17.90
CA ASN A 126 12.26 -3.71 -18.63
C ASN A 126 12.11 -5.20 -18.22
N GLY A 127 10.87 -5.69 -18.09
CA GLY A 127 10.60 -7.09 -17.72
C GLY A 127 10.99 -7.44 -16.28
N LYS A 128 11.05 -6.43 -15.41
CA LYS A 128 11.36 -6.57 -13.98
C LYS A 128 10.44 -5.71 -13.14
N LEU A 129 10.12 -6.21 -11.94
CA LEU A 129 9.58 -5.41 -10.87
C LEU A 129 10.71 -4.95 -9.95
N TRP A 130 10.75 -3.66 -9.72
CA TRP A 130 11.62 -2.98 -8.77
C TRP A 130 10.80 -2.71 -7.51
N ILE A 131 11.23 -3.25 -6.38
CA ILE A 131 10.46 -3.21 -5.14
C ILE A 131 11.28 -2.45 -4.09
N GLY A 132 10.70 -1.36 -3.58
CA GLY A 132 11.27 -0.51 -2.54
C GLY A 132 10.60 -0.74 -1.18
N THR A 133 11.35 -0.48 -0.11
CA THR A 133 10.88 -0.67 1.27
C THR A 133 11.45 0.40 2.18
N VAL A 134 10.68 0.80 3.19
CA VAL A 134 11.13 1.69 4.26
C VAL A 134 11.87 0.95 5.39
N ALA A 135 11.88 -0.39 5.37
CA ALA A 135 12.43 -1.21 6.45
C ALA A 135 13.82 -1.78 6.16
N HIS A 136 14.27 -1.78 4.91
CA HIS A 136 15.54 -2.39 4.51
C HIS A 136 16.45 -1.41 3.78
N ASN A 137 17.75 -1.69 3.82
CA ASN A 137 18.79 -0.89 3.16
C ASN A 137 19.13 -1.40 1.74
N HIS A 138 18.19 -2.08 1.09
CA HIS A 138 18.37 -2.64 -0.25
C HIS A 138 17.08 -2.57 -1.06
N ILE A 139 17.23 -2.68 -2.38
CA ILE A 139 16.12 -2.78 -3.34
C ILE A 139 16.01 -4.24 -3.76
N ALA A 140 14.79 -4.78 -3.81
CA ALA A 140 14.56 -6.11 -4.36
C ALA A 140 14.13 -6.01 -5.82
N THR A 141 14.50 -7.01 -6.62
CA THR A 141 14.04 -7.13 -8.01
C THR A 141 13.48 -8.52 -8.27
N LEU A 142 12.42 -8.58 -9.07
CA LEU A 142 11.79 -9.82 -9.52
C LEU A 142 11.66 -9.78 -11.04
N PRO A 143 12.04 -10.84 -11.78
CA PRO A 143 11.65 -10.98 -13.18
C PRO A 143 10.13 -10.98 -13.29
N TYR A 144 9.58 -10.20 -14.23
CA TYR A 144 8.13 -10.09 -14.44
C TYR A 144 7.81 -9.96 -15.94
N PRO A 145 6.94 -10.82 -16.49
CA PRO A 145 6.67 -10.91 -17.93
C PRO A 145 5.82 -9.76 -18.50
#